data_AF-A0A7W1CB02-F1
#
_entry.id   AF-A0A7W1CB02-F1
#
_cell.length_a   1.000
_cell.length_b   1.000
_cell.length_c   1.000
_cell.angle_alpha   90.00
_cell.angle_beta   90.00
_cell.angle_gamma   90.00
#
_symmetry.space_group_name_H-M   'P 1'
#
loop_
_entity.id
_entity.type
_entity.pdbx_description
1 polymer ?
#
loop_
_entity_poly.entity_id
_entity_poly.type
_entity_poly.pdbx_seq_one_letter_code
_entity_poly.pdbx_strand_id
1 'polypeptide(L)'
;VRLSVQAGADAAYLRRAAGDILRAATLENGRTEWRLEASRLAAAPDPLLSRALVQAWAWGAPRGTPPPGAEWVEGAMEFLRGGRGGRVACPGGGSMRRSRGVVEFTRVEHGPEVEDA
;
A
#
# COMPACT_ATOMS: atom_id res chain seq x y z
N VAL A 1 6.47 0.78 32.67
CA VAL A 1 6.64 1.00 31.21
C VAL A 1 5.75 2.18 30.81
N ARG A 2 6.27 3.21 30.15
CA ARG A 2 5.46 4.34 29.67
C ARG A 2 4.62 3.89 28.47
N LEU A 3 3.34 4.27 28.41
CA LEU A 3 2.42 3.92 27.32
C LEU A 3 2.97 4.29 25.93
N SER A 4 3.77 5.35 25.83
CA SER A 4 4.43 5.76 24.58
C SER A 4 5.46 4.75 24.07
N VAL A 5 6.18 4.07 24.98
CA VAL A 5 7.16 3.04 24.61
C VAL A 5 6.45 1.80 24.08
N GLN A 6 5.32 1.43 24.70
CA GLN A 6 4.49 0.32 24.24
C GLN A 6 3.89 0.62 22.85
N ALA A 7 3.29 1.80 22.68
CA ALA A 7 2.74 2.21 21.38
C ALA A 7 3.81 2.25 20.27
N GLY A 8 5.04 2.67 20.61
CA GLY A 8 6.18 2.62 19.69
C GLY A 8 6.56 1.20 19.28
N ALA A 9 6.61 0.27 20.24
CA ALA A 9 6.90 -1.13 19.98
C ALA A 9 5.81 -1.78 19.11
N ASP A 10 4.53 -1.51 19.41
CA ASP A 10 3.39 -2.02 18.66
C ASP A 10 3.41 -1.48 17.21
N ALA A 11 3.69 -0.19 17.02
CA ALA A 11 3.81 0.40 15.69
C ALA A 11 4.98 -0.19 14.88
N ALA A 12 6.10 -0.49 15.53
CA ALA A 12 7.25 -1.14 14.90
C ALA A 12 6.93 -2.58 14.51
N TYR A 13 6.26 -3.33 15.40
CA TYR A 13 5.76 -4.67 15.12
C TYR A 13 4.82 -4.69 13.92
N LEU A 14 3.79 -3.83 13.92
CA LEU A 14 2.82 -3.73 12.81
C LEU A 14 3.51 -3.37 11.49
N ARG A 15 4.51 -2.48 11.52
CA ARG A 15 5.28 -2.14 10.31
C ARG A 15 6.03 -3.36 9.77
N ARG A 16 6.70 -4.12 10.64
CA ARG A 16 7.45 -5.32 10.24
C ARG A 16 6.52 -6.39 9.68
N ALA A 17 5.46 -6.72 10.41
CA ALA A 17 4.49 -7.76 10.02
C ALA A 17 3.76 -7.43 8.72
N ALA A 18 3.40 -6.16 8.49
CA ALA A 18 2.84 -5.73 7.20
C ALA A 18 3.86 -5.87 6.06
N GLY A 19 5.15 -5.62 6.32
CA GLY A 19 6.21 -5.86 5.35
C GLY A 19 6.38 -7.35 5.01
N ASP A 20 6.19 -8.25 5.99
CA ASP A 20 6.17 -9.70 5.76
C ASP A 20 5.00 -10.11 4.85
N ILE A 21 3.80 -9.55 5.07
CA ILE A 21 2.64 -9.78 4.20
C ILE A 21 2.92 -9.31 2.77
N LEU A 22 3.47 -8.11 2.58
CA LEU A 22 3.79 -7.59 1.25
C LEU A 22 4.84 -8.45 0.54
N ARG A 23 5.88 -8.88 1.25
CA ARG A 23 6.88 -9.81 0.69
C ARG A 23 6.23 -11.13 0.27
N ALA A 24 5.38 -11.70 1.12
CA ALA A 24 4.69 -12.95 0.82
C ALA A 24 3.67 -12.81 -0.31
N ALA A 25 3.04 -11.64 -0.46
CA ALA A 25 2.08 -11.36 -1.53
C ALA A 25 2.73 -10.93 -2.83
N THR A 26 4.01 -10.54 -2.85
CA THR A 26 4.67 -10.05 -4.07
C THR A 26 4.79 -11.13 -5.12
N LEU A 27 4.16 -10.88 -6.27
CA LEU A 27 4.32 -11.66 -7.49
C LEU A 27 5.45 -11.04 -8.33
N GLU A 28 5.49 -9.71 -8.42
CA GLU A 28 6.47 -8.97 -9.21
C GLU A 28 6.61 -7.54 -8.65
N ASN A 29 7.82 -7.03 -8.49
CA ASN A 29 8.08 -5.66 -8.05
C ASN A 29 8.98 -4.95 -9.05
N GLY A 30 8.35 -4.27 -10.00
CA GLY A 30 9.02 -3.53 -11.07
C GLY A 30 9.40 -2.11 -10.67
N ARG A 31 9.79 -1.30 -11.66
CA ARG A 31 10.10 0.13 -11.44
C ARG A 31 8.84 0.99 -11.33
N THR A 32 7.82 0.66 -12.12
CA THR A 32 6.58 1.42 -12.28
C THR A 32 5.36 0.69 -11.74
N GLU A 33 5.41 -0.63 -11.65
CA GLU A 33 4.30 -1.47 -11.18
C GLU A 33 4.74 -2.48 -10.13
N TRP A 34 3.93 -2.65 -9.09
CA TRP A 34 4.08 -3.69 -8.08
C TRP A 34 2.83 -4.56 -8.06
N ARG A 35 3.00 -5.84 -8.40
CA ARG A 35 1.93 -6.83 -8.53
C ARG A 35 1.94 -7.76 -7.32
N LEU A 36 0.79 -7.88 -6.68
CA LEU A 36 0.57 -8.58 -5.42
C LEU A 36 -0.58 -9.61 -5.57
N GLU A 37 -0.48 -10.74 -4.88
CA GLU A 37 -1.53 -11.75 -4.81
C GLU A 37 -2.70 -11.23 -3.95
N ALA A 38 -3.88 -11.06 -4.57
CA ALA A 38 -5.04 -10.46 -3.92
C ALA A 38 -5.58 -11.30 -2.77
N SER A 39 -5.52 -12.63 -2.89
CA SER A 39 -5.98 -13.61 -1.89
C SER A 39 -5.18 -13.49 -0.57
N ARG A 40 -3.87 -13.23 -0.66
CA ARG A 40 -2.98 -13.06 0.50
C ARG A 40 -3.11 -11.69 1.17
N LEU A 41 -3.52 -10.66 0.41
CA LEU A 41 -3.79 -9.32 0.94
C LEU A 41 -5.18 -9.19 1.56
N ALA A 42 -6.22 -9.72 0.90
CA ALA A 42 -7.38 -10.25 1.64
C ALA A 42 -6.87 -11.35 2.59
N ALA A 43 -7.62 -12.08 3.41
CA ALA A 43 -7.05 -12.96 4.46
C ALA A 43 -6.14 -12.30 5.55
N ALA A 44 -5.29 -11.30 5.28
CA ALA A 44 -4.51 -10.59 6.30
C ALA A 44 -5.45 -9.91 7.32
N PRO A 45 -5.12 -9.86 8.62
CA PRO A 45 -5.89 -9.10 9.61
C PRO A 45 -5.94 -7.60 9.30
N ASP A 46 -7.04 -6.92 9.61
CA ASP A 46 -7.26 -5.52 9.22
C ASP A 46 -6.15 -4.53 9.68
N PRO A 47 -5.60 -4.62 10.91
CA PRO A 47 -4.48 -3.76 11.32
C PRO A 47 -3.22 -3.96 10.48
N LEU A 48 -3.03 -5.16 9.95
CA LEU A 48 -1.90 -5.48 9.08
C LEU A 48 -2.18 -5.15 7.62
N LEU A 49 -3.42 -5.38 7.16
CA LEU A 49 -3.85 -5.04 5.81
C LEU A 49 -3.81 -3.54 5.57
N SER A 50 -4.40 -2.74 6.46
CA SER A 50 -4.32 -1.27 6.42
C SER A 50 -2.87 -0.79 6.36
N ARG A 51 -1.98 -1.38 7.17
CA ARG A 51 -0.57 -1.01 7.19
C ARG A 51 0.18 -1.45 5.92
N ALA A 52 -0.15 -2.60 5.36
CA ALA A 52 0.38 -3.09 4.10
C ALA A 52 -0.06 -2.19 2.92
N LEU A 53 -1.33 -1.77 2.89
CA LEU A 53 -1.85 -0.83 1.90
C LEU A 53 -1.09 0.50 1.93
N VAL A 54 -0.86 1.06 3.12
CA VAL A 54 -0.09 2.31 3.27
C VAL A 54 1.36 2.12 2.81
N GLN A 55 1.98 0.97 3.06
CA GLN A 55 3.35 0.69 2.59
C GLN A 55 3.42 0.50 1.07
N ALA A 56 2.47 -0.21 0.46
CA ALA A 56 2.39 -0.38 -0.99
C ALA A 56 2.11 0.95 -1.70
N TRP A 57 1.23 1.77 -1.13
CA TRP A 57 1.00 3.15 -1.56
C TRP A 57 2.30 3.97 -1.48
N ALA A 58 3.02 3.93 -0.35
CA ALA A 58 4.22 4.72 -0.14
C ALA A 58 5.36 4.36 -1.12
N TRP A 59 5.39 3.13 -1.61
CA TRP A 59 6.32 2.73 -2.67
C TRP A 59 6.01 3.45 -4.01
N GLY A 60 4.74 3.69 -4.32
CA GLY A 60 4.30 4.31 -5.58
C GLY A 60 4.12 5.83 -5.50
N ALA A 61 4.01 6.38 -4.29
CA ALA A 61 3.77 7.80 -4.06
C ALA A 61 5.02 8.66 -4.32
N PRO A 62 4.85 9.88 -4.85
CA PRO A 62 5.91 10.88 -4.92
C PRO A 62 6.53 11.16 -3.54
N ARG A 63 7.81 11.56 -3.54
CA ARG A 63 8.47 11.97 -2.30
C ARG A 63 7.78 13.22 -1.73
N GLY A 64 7.48 13.21 -0.43
CA GLY A 64 6.82 14.33 0.24
C GLY A 64 5.29 14.31 0.15
N THR A 65 4.68 13.35 -0.57
CA THR A 65 3.23 13.17 -0.52
C THR A 65 2.77 12.83 0.91
N PRO A 66 1.78 13.55 1.48
CA PRO A 66 1.21 13.21 2.77
C PRO A 66 0.62 11.78 2.77
N PRO A 67 0.68 11.04 3.89
CA PRO A 67 0.03 9.74 3.99
C PRO A 67 -1.46 9.80 3.62
N PRO A 68 -2.02 8.71 3.07
CA PRO A 68 -3.43 8.66 2.74
C PRO A 68 -4.28 8.79 4.02
N GLY A 69 -5.42 9.47 3.90
CA GLY A 69 -6.39 9.58 4.99
C GLY A 69 -7.07 8.23 5.31
N ALA A 70 -7.68 8.14 6.49
CA ALA A 70 -8.35 6.93 6.97
C ALA A 70 -9.45 6.45 6.00
N GLU A 71 -10.26 7.37 5.47
CA GLU A 71 -11.33 7.05 4.52
C GLU A 71 -10.82 6.33 3.28
N TRP A 72 -9.67 6.74 2.75
CA TRP A 72 -9.07 6.06 1.60
C TRP A 72 -8.59 4.66 1.97
N VAL A 73 -7.97 4.50 3.15
CA VAL A 73 -7.48 3.19 3.61
C VAL A 73 -8.64 2.23 3.83
N GLU A 74 -9.73 2.69 4.45
CA GLU A 74 -10.94 1.90 4.65
C GLU A 74 -11.59 1.49 3.32
N GLY A 75 -11.76 2.43 2.39
CA GLY A 75 -12.27 2.14 1.05
C GLY A 75 -11.37 1.19 0.25
N ALA A 76 -10.05 1.31 0.39
CA ALA A 76 -9.09 0.40 -0.24
C ALA A 76 -9.16 -1.02 0.36
N MET A 77 -9.36 -1.15 1.68
CA MET A 77 -9.60 -2.43 2.33
C MET A 77 -10.91 -3.04 1.84
N GLU A 78 -12.02 -2.29 1.83
CA GLU A 78 -13.30 -2.77 1.31
C GLU A 78 -13.20 -3.21 -0.14
N PHE A 79 -12.51 -2.44 -0.99
CA PHE A 79 -12.24 -2.80 -2.38
C PHE A 79 -11.50 -4.14 -2.51
N LEU A 80 -10.48 -4.39 -1.68
CA LEU A 80 -9.75 -5.65 -1.69
C LEU A 80 -10.61 -6.83 -1.20
N ARG A 81 -11.40 -6.62 -0.15
CA ARG A 81 -12.28 -7.63 0.46
C ARG A 81 -13.47 -7.97 -0.43
N GLY A 82 -14.06 -6.96 -1.06
CA GLY A 82 -15.25 -7.08 -1.88
C GLY A 82 -15.07 -7.95 -3.11
N GLY A 83 -13.82 -8.27 -3.47
CA GLY A 83 -13.54 -9.35 -4.42
C GLY A 83 -13.91 -9.02 -5.87
N ARG A 84 -14.41 -7.82 -6.15
CA ARG A 84 -14.72 -7.34 -7.51
C ARG A 84 -13.45 -6.82 -8.20
N GLY A 85 -13.40 -6.92 -9.52
CA GLY A 85 -12.38 -6.22 -10.29
C GLY A 85 -12.62 -4.71 -10.25
N GLY A 86 -11.59 -3.90 -10.50
CA GLY A 86 -11.76 -2.44 -10.56
C GLY A 86 -10.47 -1.68 -10.33
N ARG A 87 -10.61 -0.36 -10.11
CA ARG A 87 -9.50 0.56 -9.86
C ARG A 87 -9.90 1.56 -8.79
N VAL A 88 -8.96 1.85 -7.90
CA VAL A 88 -9.02 2.93 -6.92
C VAL A 88 -7.86 3.89 -7.20
N ALA A 89 -8.14 5.19 -7.24
CA ALA A 89 -7.10 6.20 -7.39
C ALA A 89 -6.30 6.31 -6.08
N CYS A 90 -4.98 6.41 -6.17
CA CYS A 90 -4.11 6.59 -5.01
C CYS A 90 -3.93 8.10 -4.71
N PRO A 91 -3.95 8.54 -3.44
CA PRO A 91 -3.59 9.91 -3.08
C PRO A 91 -2.17 10.23 -3.53
N GLY A 92 -1.95 11.41 -4.11
CA GLY A 92 -0.66 11.78 -4.72
C GLY A 92 -0.41 11.19 -6.11
N GLY A 93 -1.39 10.47 -6.68
CA GLY A 93 -1.33 9.92 -8.03
C GLY A 93 -1.07 8.41 -8.06
N GLY A 94 -1.07 7.85 -9.28
CA GLY A 94 -1.01 6.41 -9.49
C GLY A 94 -2.36 5.73 -9.24
N SER A 95 -2.38 4.41 -9.20
CA SER A 95 -3.61 3.67 -8.95
C SER A 95 -3.37 2.32 -8.31
N MET A 96 -4.37 1.83 -7.58
CA MET A 96 -4.51 0.45 -7.18
C MET A 96 -5.55 -0.21 -8.08
N ARG A 97 -5.15 -1.19 -8.89
CA ARG A 97 -6.04 -1.98 -9.75
C ARG A 97 -6.16 -3.40 -9.22
N ARG A 98 -7.34 -4.01 -9.30
CA ARG A 98 -7.55 -5.43 -9.01
C ARG A 98 -8.10 -6.13 -10.22
N SER A 99 -7.43 -7.18 -10.67
CA SER A 99 -7.89 -8.02 -11.77
C SER A 99 -7.37 -9.46 -11.63
N ARG A 100 -8.21 -10.46 -11.93
CA ARG A 100 -7.81 -11.88 -11.98
C ARG A 100 -6.98 -12.37 -10.77
N GLY A 101 -7.36 -11.98 -9.56
CA GLY A 101 -6.64 -12.39 -8.34
C GLY A 101 -5.33 -11.64 -8.08
N VAL A 102 -5.02 -10.60 -8.86
CA VAL A 102 -3.86 -9.73 -8.71
C VAL A 102 -4.30 -8.32 -8.29
N VAL A 103 -3.54 -7.72 -7.39
CA VAL A 103 -3.59 -6.29 -7.06
C VAL A 103 -2.34 -5.62 -7.60
N GLU A 104 -2.51 -4.53 -8.32
CA GLU A 104 -1.42 -3.82 -9.00
C GLU A 104 -1.39 -2.39 -8.47
N PHE A 105 -0.27 -2.00 -7.87
CA PHE A 105 0.02 -0.62 -7.52
C PHE A 105 0.88 -0.01 -8.62
N THR A 106 0.47 1.13 -9.15
CA THR A 106 1.23 1.89 -10.15
C THR A 106 1.89 3.09 -9.48
N ARG A 107 3.19 3.26 -9.71
CA ARG A 107 3.97 4.42 -9.31
C ARG A 107 3.73 5.58 -10.29
N VAL A 108 3.74 6.81 -9.77
CA VAL A 108 3.76 8.01 -10.60
C VAL A 108 5.18 8.23 -11.11
N GLU A 109 5.41 8.10 -12.42
CA GLU A 109 6.66 8.56 -13.02
C GLU A 109 6.69 10.09 -13.01
N HIS A 110 7.76 10.68 -12.49
CA HIS A 110 8.07 12.07 -12.77
C HIS A 110 8.80 12.10 -14.11
N GLY A 111 8.34 12.94 -15.05
CA GLY A 111 9.20 13.38 -16.14
C GLY A 111 10.45 14.05 -15.57
N PRO A 112 11.56 14.14 -16.33
CA PRO A 112 12.81 14.71 -15.83
C PRO A 112 12.54 16.07 -15.19
N GLU A 113 12.98 16.22 -13.94
CA GLU A 113 13.07 17.53 -13.28
C GLU A 113 13.84 18.44 -14.26
N VAL A 114 13.20 19.52 -14.71
CA VAL A 114 13.91 20.57 -15.43
C VAL A 114 14.87 21.15 -14.39
N GLU A 115 16.15 20.80 -14.49
CA GLU A 115 17.24 21.48 -13.80
C GLU A 115 17.21 22.94 -14.25
N ASP A 116 16.58 23.81 -13.46
CA ASP A 116 16.88 25.24 -13.48
C ASP A 116 18.22 25.42 -12.74
N ALA A 117 19.32 25.45 -13.49
CA ALA A 117 20.58 26.11 -13.11
C ALA A 117 21.45 26.42 -14.34
#